data_AF-A0A8B8PX84-F1
#
_entry.id   AF-A0A8B8PX84-F1
#
_cell.length_a   1.000
_cell.length_b   1.000
_cell.length_c   1.000
_cell.angle_alpha   90.00
_cell.angle_beta   90.00
_cell.angle_gamma   90.00
#
_symmetry.space_group_name_H-M   'P 1'
#
loop_
_entity.id
_entity.type
_entity.pdbx_description
1 polymer ?
#
loop_
_entity_poly.entity_id
_entity_poly.type
_entity_poly.pdbx_seq_one_letter_code
_entity_poly.pdbx_strand_id
1 'polypeptide(L)'
;MAEVIYFLNKDTLIIKPPKKSPLVYRMIVLAFSMFCGVYICSICLKQINRHAKPNLVNIQITEEPGELHGTKQSDRTSIHYPKPETFSRAECADNPVRYFVIISTQRSGSGWFETLLNSHPNVSSNGEIFSIMDRRKNVSSILQTLDQVYNLDWFSSASKNECSAAVGFKWMLNQGVMDHHIEIGQYFTHWRVSVIFLFRRNLLRRKVSVLANSYDRYAKLLNGTHKSHVHSPQEAVTLSRYKPTINSSSLINDFKEMESAVFKVLTYYNSTRHIVLYYEDLMKNWALNEVQEFLDLPTKDLTSRQIKIHSGPLSDHIKNWNDVLKTLDGTSYERFIHAD
;
A
#
# COMPACT_ATOMS: atom_id res chain seq x y z
N MET A 1 69.72 4.07 2.89
CA MET A 1 70.49 2.81 2.77
C MET A 1 71.70 3.11 1.93
N ALA A 2 72.89 2.71 2.41
CA ALA A 2 74.17 3.05 1.81
C ALA A 2 74.32 2.47 0.39
N GLU A 3 74.81 3.30 -0.53
CA GLU A 3 75.24 2.88 -1.87
C GLU A 3 76.59 2.17 -1.77
N VAL A 4 76.68 0.97 -2.34
CA VAL A 4 77.96 0.27 -2.51
C VAL A 4 78.36 0.41 -3.97
N ILE A 5 79.34 1.27 -4.23
CA ILE A 5 80.01 1.40 -5.53
C ILE A 5 81.23 0.49 -5.52
N TYR A 6 81.32 -0.41 -6.50
CA TYR A 6 82.51 -1.23 -6.73
C TYR A 6 83.16 -0.82 -8.05
N PHE A 7 84.43 -0.39 -8.01
CA PHE A 7 85.23 -0.14 -9.20
C PHE A 7 86.06 -1.38 -9.51
N LEU A 8 85.81 -2.02 -10.66
CA LEU A 8 86.74 -2.94 -11.29
C LEU A 8 86.77 -2.68 -12.81
N ASN A 9 87.97 -2.35 -13.29
CA ASN A 9 88.47 -2.33 -14.67
C ASN A 9 87.50 -2.19 -15.85
N LYS A 10 87.68 -1.06 -16.57
CA LYS A 10 87.35 -0.73 -17.97
C LYS A 10 85.98 -1.20 -18.50
N ASP A 11 85.10 -0.19 -18.58
CA ASP A 11 83.96 -0.06 -19.48
C ASP A 11 82.76 -1.01 -19.30
N THR A 12 82.06 -0.93 -18.15
CA THR A 12 80.57 -0.96 -18.09
C THR A 12 80.05 -0.73 -16.67
N LEU A 13 79.21 0.30 -16.48
CA LEU A 13 78.52 0.59 -15.22
C LEU A 13 77.19 -0.20 -15.16
N ILE A 14 77.15 -1.32 -14.43
CA ILE A 14 75.92 -2.11 -14.24
C ILE A 14 75.30 -1.77 -12.89
N ILE A 15 74.26 -0.93 -12.90
CA ILE A 15 73.43 -0.62 -11.73
C ILE A 15 72.40 -1.75 -11.56
N LYS A 16 72.58 -2.62 -10.56
CA LYS A 16 71.56 -3.63 -10.21
C LYS A 16 70.44 -2.96 -9.41
N PRO A 17 69.16 -3.13 -9.80
CA PRO A 17 68.04 -2.59 -9.03
C PRO A 17 67.94 -3.30 -7.67
N PRO A 18 67.58 -2.59 -6.59
CA PRO A 18 67.48 -3.19 -5.27
C PRO A 18 66.40 -4.27 -5.26
N LYS A 19 66.76 -5.47 -4.76
CA LYS A 19 65.79 -6.54 -4.49
C LYS A 19 64.77 -6.04 -3.48
N LYS A 20 63.58 -5.64 -3.95
CA LYS A 20 62.45 -5.28 -3.08
C LYS A 20 62.09 -6.50 -2.23
N SER A 21 62.14 -6.34 -0.91
CA SER A 21 61.96 -7.48 -0.01
C SER A 21 60.51 -7.99 -0.08
N PRO A 22 60.28 -9.32 -0.05
CA PRO A 22 58.94 -9.92 -0.07
C PRO A 22 58.04 -9.43 1.07
N LEU A 23 58.66 -9.00 2.18
CA LEU A 23 57.99 -8.42 3.34
C LEU A 23 57.30 -7.09 2.99
N VAL A 24 57.94 -6.23 2.18
CA VAL A 24 57.32 -4.95 1.78
C VAL A 24 56.06 -5.18 0.95
N TYR A 25 56.09 -6.13 0.01
CA TYR A 25 54.90 -6.49 -0.78
C TYR A 25 53.78 -7.07 0.09
N ARG A 26 54.11 -7.93 1.06
CA ARG A 26 53.11 -8.46 2.01
C ARG A 26 52.48 -7.36 2.86
N MET A 27 53.27 -6.40 3.32
CA MET A 27 52.76 -5.25 4.08
C MET A 27 51.87 -4.33 3.23
N ILE A 28 52.21 -4.12 1.95
CA ILE A 28 51.37 -3.36 1.01
C ILE A 28 50.03 -4.07 0.78
N VAL A 29 50.04 -5.38 0.54
CA VAL A 29 48.80 -6.15 0.33
C VAL A 29 47.91 -6.15 1.57
N LEU A 30 48.50 -6.28 2.77
CA LEU A 30 47.75 -6.21 4.04
C LEU A 30 47.13 -4.82 4.24
N ALA A 31 47.88 -3.75 3.96
CA ALA A 31 47.37 -2.38 4.03
C ALA A 31 46.21 -2.15 3.05
N PHE A 32 46.33 -2.66 1.82
CA PHE A 32 45.27 -2.56 0.81
C PHE A 32 44.03 -3.36 1.20
N SER A 33 44.20 -4.57 1.72
CA SER A 33 43.10 -5.41 2.23
C SER A 33 42.37 -4.74 3.39
N MET A 34 43.10 -4.11 4.32
CA MET A 34 42.51 -3.41 5.46
C MET A 34 41.73 -2.17 4.98
N PHE A 35 42.28 -1.40 4.03
CA PHE A 35 41.60 -0.24 3.46
C PHE A 35 40.33 -0.64 2.69
N CYS A 36 40.40 -1.69 1.85
CA CYS A 36 39.24 -2.24 1.17
C CYS A 36 38.19 -2.78 2.15
N GLY A 37 38.61 -3.47 3.21
CA GLY A 37 37.71 -3.97 4.25
C GLY A 37 36.97 -2.84 4.98
N VAL A 38 37.69 -1.77 5.37
CA VAL A 38 37.08 -0.59 6.00
C VAL A 38 36.17 0.16 5.03
N TYR A 39 36.54 0.26 3.76
CA TYR A 39 35.71 0.89 2.73
C TYR A 39 34.43 0.13 2.45
N ILE A 40 34.50 -1.19 2.29
CA ILE A 40 33.34 -2.08 2.12
C ILE A 40 32.46 -2.02 3.37
N CYS A 41 33.06 -2.10 4.57
CA CYS A 41 32.33 -1.98 5.83
C CYS A 41 31.66 -0.60 5.97
N SER A 42 32.30 0.48 5.53
CA SER A 42 31.71 1.83 5.49
C SER A 42 30.52 1.93 4.53
N ILE A 43 30.60 1.28 3.36
CA ILE A 43 29.48 1.19 2.42
C ILE A 43 28.34 0.36 3.00
N CYS A 44 28.63 -0.81 3.59
CA CYS A 44 27.63 -1.66 4.23
C CYS A 44 26.97 -0.94 5.42
N LEU A 45 27.72 -0.23 6.26
CA LEU A 45 27.17 0.61 7.32
C LEU A 45 26.35 1.76 6.75
N LYS A 46 26.77 2.43 5.68
CA LYS A 46 25.94 3.46 5.00
C LYS A 46 24.65 2.86 4.42
N GLN A 47 24.67 1.64 3.91
CA GLN A 47 23.47 0.92 3.44
C GLN A 47 22.54 0.57 4.60
N ILE A 48 23.07 0.04 5.70
CA ILE A 48 22.30 -0.27 6.92
C ILE A 48 21.72 1.02 7.52
N ASN A 49 22.48 2.12 7.57
CA ASN A 49 22.00 3.41 8.10
C ASN A 49 20.96 4.08 7.17
N ARG A 50 20.99 3.79 5.86
CA ARG A 50 19.92 4.16 4.91
C ARG A 50 18.67 3.30 5.10
N HIS A 51 18.81 2.03 5.48
CA HIS A 51 17.67 1.14 5.78
C HIS A 51 17.14 1.26 7.23
N ALA A 52 17.94 1.79 8.17
CA ALA A 52 17.58 1.99 9.58
C ALA A 52 16.96 3.36 9.88
N LYS A 53 16.82 4.24 8.87
CA LYS A 53 15.87 5.37 8.95
C LYS A 53 14.53 4.89 8.40
N PRO A 54 13.50 4.69 9.24
CA PRO A 54 12.13 4.61 8.76
C PRO A 54 11.70 6.03 8.40
N ASN A 55 12.27 6.60 7.34
CA ASN A 55 11.56 7.62 6.61
C ASN A 55 10.48 6.86 5.84
N LEU A 56 9.35 6.65 6.52
CA LEU A 56 8.08 6.48 5.85
C LEU A 56 8.00 7.67 4.89
N VAL A 57 8.27 7.40 3.61
CA VAL A 57 8.21 8.41 2.58
C VAL A 57 6.77 8.91 2.63
N ASN A 58 6.59 10.16 3.06
CA ASN A 58 5.47 10.96 2.58
C ASN A 58 5.65 10.97 1.07
N ILE A 59 5.01 10.02 0.38
CA ILE A 59 4.94 10.00 -1.07
C ILE A 59 4.03 11.18 -1.40
N GLN A 60 4.63 12.36 -1.48
CA GLN A 60 4.04 13.49 -2.14
C GLN A 60 3.88 13.11 -3.60
N ILE A 61 2.62 13.17 -4.04
CA ILE A 61 2.12 13.26 -5.40
C ILE A 61 3.24 13.39 -6.44
N THR A 62 3.48 12.35 -7.23
CA THR A 62 4.29 12.47 -8.43
C THR A 62 3.47 13.25 -9.47
N GLU A 63 3.61 14.58 -9.48
CA GLU A 63 3.28 15.39 -10.64
C GLU A 63 4.48 15.37 -11.59
N GLU A 64 4.29 14.82 -12.79
CA GLU A 64 5.24 14.94 -13.89
C GLU A 64 5.17 16.39 -14.43
N PRO A 65 6.30 17.12 -14.60
CA PRO A 65 6.26 18.50 -15.06
C PRO A 65 6.06 18.56 -16.57
N GLY A 66 4.80 18.66 -17.00
CA GLY A 66 4.41 19.12 -18.33
C GLY A 66 4.30 20.65 -18.34
N GLU A 67 4.87 21.28 -19.36
CA GLU A 67 5.07 22.74 -19.52
C GLU A 67 3.83 23.58 -19.19
N LEU A 68 3.97 24.40 -18.13
CA LEU A 68 2.94 25.32 -17.65
C LEU A 68 2.92 26.59 -18.52
N HIS A 69 2.13 26.61 -19.58
CA HIS A 69 1.64 27.87 -20.13
C HIS A 69 0.54 28.40 -19.20
N GLY A 70 0.90 29.42 -18.43
CA GLY A 70 0.05 29.99 -17.39
C GLY A 70 -1.32 30.39 -17.90
N THR A 71 -2.36 29.71 -17.39
CA THR A 71 -3.73 30.23 -17.41
C THR A 71 -4.47 29.78 -16.15
N LYS A 72 -4.61 30.75 -15.24
CA LYS A 72 -5.72 30.97 -14.30
C LYS A 72 -6.29 29.77 -13.52
N GLN A 73 -6.10 29.90 -12.22
CA GLN A 73 -6.84 29.35 -11.08
C GLN A 73 -8.37 29.67 -11.08
N SER A 74 -8.98 29.95 -12.24
CA SER A 74 -10.41 30.32 -12.39
C SER A 74 -11.31 29.23 -12.99
N ASP A 75 -10.79 28.06 -13.38
CA ASP A 75 -11.58 27.01 -14.04
C ASP A 75 -12.05 25.87 -13.11
N ARG A 76 -11.94 26.03 -11.78
CA ARG A 76 -12.80 25.28 -10.83
C ARG A 76 -14.21 25.91 -10.82
N THR A 77 -14.79 26.15 -12.00
CA THR A 77 -16.25 26.31 -12.13
C THR A 77 -16.88 25.08 -11.50
N SER A 78 -17.68 25.31 -10.46
CA SER A 78 -18.55 24.32 -9.81
C SER A 78 -19.02 23.29 -10.83
N ILE A 79 -18.46 22.08 -10.81
CA ILE A 79 -18.92 21.00 -11.67
C ILE A 79 -20.32 20.64 -11.16
N HIS A 80 -21.33 21.28 -11.74
CA HIS A 80 -22.72 20.99 -11.44
C HIS A 80 -23.07 19.71 -12.20
N TYR A 81 -22.97 18.57 -11.53
CA TYR A 81 -23.49 17.33 -12.08
C TYR A 81 -25.02 17.41 -12.18
N PRO A 82 -25.62 17.22 -13.36
CA PRO A 82 -27.05 17.28 -13.51
C PRO A 82 -27.71 16.15 -12.71
N LYS A 83 -28.93 16.41 -12.25
CA LYS A 83 -29.82 15.35 -11.76
C LYS A 83 -30.62 14.89 -12.97
N PRO A 84 -30.42 13.65 -13.45
CA PRO A 84 -31.11 13.18 -14.64
C PRO A 84 -32.60 12.95 -14.32
N GLU A 85 -33.46 13.23 -15.30
CA GLU A 85 -34.91 13.05 -15.24
C GLU A 85 -35.33 11.68 -15.79
N THR A 86 -34.69 11.22 -16.86
CA THR A 86 -35.00 9.93 -17.51
C THR A 86 -34.00 8.83 -17.15
N PHE A 87 -32.93 9.18 -16.42
CA PHE A 87 -31.80 8.31 -16.07
C PHE A 87 -31.06 7.74 -17.29
N SER A 88 -31.25 8.36 -18.46
CA SER A 88 -30.49 8.02 -19.67
C SER A 88 -29.07 8.54 -19.54
N ARG A 89 -28.07 7.72 -19.92
CA ARG A 89 -26.66 8.15 -19.94
C ARG A 89 -26.45 9.39 -20.81
N ALA A 90 -27.29 9.60 -21.82
CA ALA A 90 -27.25 10.78 -22.68
C ALA A 90 -27.38 12.10 -21.91
N GLU A 91 -28.15 12.14 -20.82
CA GLU A 91 -28.31 13.33 -19.97
C GLU A 91 -27.02 13.68 -19.21
N CYS A 92 -26.14 12.70 -19.03
CA CYS A 92 -24.86 12.84 -18.35
C CYS A 92 -23.67 12.83 -19.33
N ALA A 93 -23.91 12.84 -20.65
CA ALA A 93 -22.88 12.62 -21.66
C ALA A 93 -21.77 13.67 -21.62
N ASP A 94 -22.13 14.92 -21.34
CA ASP A 94 -21.18 16.05 -21.26
C ASP A 94 -20.36 16.05 -19.95
N ASN A 95 -20.64 15.14 -19.02
CA ASN A 95 -19.90 15.02 -17.77
C ASN A 95 -18.90 13.86 -17.84
N PRO A 96 -17.58 14.15 -17.88
CA PRO A 96 -16.57 13.12 -17.90
C PRO A 96 -16.58 12.34 -16.58
N VAL A 97 -16.42 11.01 -16.67
CA VAL A 97 -16.39 10.13 -15.51
C VAL A 97 -14.95 9.75 -15.20
N ARG A 98 -14.56 9.91 -13.93
CA ARG A 98 -13.25 9.50 -13.44
C ARG A 98 -13.31 8.03 -13.03
N TYR A 99 -12.37 7.25 -13.54
CA TYR A 99 -12.25 5.85 -13.17
C TYR A 99 -11.29 5.70 -12.00
N PHE A 100 -11.68 4.89 -11.01
CA PHE A 100 -10.79 4.56 -9.91
C PHE A 100 -10.86 3.09 -9.49
N VAL A 101 -9.88 2.69 -8.71
CA VAL A 101 -9.84 1.39 -8.02
C VAL A 101 -9.26 1.57 -6.63
N ILE A 102 -9.86 0.90 -5.64
CA ILE A 102 -9.33 0.86 -4.26
C ILE A 102 -8.56 -0.45 -4.09
N ILE A 103 -7.23 -0.39 -4.16
CA ILE A 103 -6.38 -1.56 -3.95
C ILE A 103 -6.05 -1.72 -2.47
N SER A 104 -6.34 -2.88 -1.91
CA SER A 104 -6.29 -3.06 -0.46
C SER A 104 -6.05 -4.52 -0.03
N THR A 105 -6.04 -4.77 1.27
CA THR A 105 -6.04 -6.11 1.86
C THR A 105 -7.26 -6.33 2.72
N GLN A 106 -7.55 -7.58 3.08
CA GLN A 106 -8.63 -7.85 4.02
C GLN A 106 -8.37 -7.15 5.37
N ARG A 107 -9.44 -6.58 5.93
CA ARG A 107 -9.47 -5.94 7.26
C ARG A 107 -8.62 -4.67 7.39
N SER A 108 -8.40 -3.98 6.28
CA SER A 108 -7.75 -2.67 6.18
C SER A 108 -8.69 -1.47 6.38
N GLY A 109 -10.00 -1.69 6.55
CA GLY A 109 -10.99 -0.61 6.58
C GLY A 109 -11.56 -0.21 5.22
N SER A 110 -11.17 -0.88 4.13
CA SER A 110 -11.67 -0.60 2.77
C SER A 110 -13.19 -0.69 2.62
N GLY A 111 -13.87 -1.59 3.33
CA GLY A 111 -15.33 -1.65 3.35
C GLY A 111 -15.99 -0.43 4.01
N TRP A 112 -15.36 0.16 5.02
CA TRP A 112 -15.85 1.38 5.67
C TRP A 112 -15.58 2.61 4.79
N PHE A 113 -14.37 2.70 4.26
CA PHE A 113 -13.97 3.75 3.33
C PHE A 113 -14.85 3.79 2.07
N GLU A 114 -15.15 2.64 1.48
CA GLU A 114 -16.08 2.57 0.36
C GLU A 114 -17.47 3.08 0.71
N THR A 115 -18.00 2.78 1.90
CA THR A 115 -19.31 3.32 2.30
C THR A 115 -19.29 4.83 2.48
N LEU A 116 -18.16 5.41 2.91
CA LEU A 116 -17.97 6.86 2.94
C LEU A 116 -17.98 7.44 1.53
N LEU A 117 -17.21 6.87 0.60
CA LEU A 117 -17.20 7.33 -0.79
C LEU A 117 -18.58 7.23 -1.44
N ASN A 118 -19.29 6.12 -1.22
CA ASN A 118 -20.64 5.91 -1.75
C ASN A 118 -21.71 6.80 -1.10
N SER A 119 -21.42 7.55 -0.04
CA SER A 119 -22.33 8.59 0.44
C SER A 119 -22.24 9.87 -0.38
N HIS A 120 -21.19 10.04 -1.19
CA HIS A 120 -21.09 11.15 -2.14
C HIS A 120 -22.12 10.93 -3.28
N PRO A 121 -22.92 11.95 -3.66
CA PRO A 121 -23.99 11.79 -4.65
C PRO A 121 -23.49 11.36 -6.03
N ASN A 122 -22.27 11.77 -6.39
CA ASN A 122 -21.69 11.50 -7.71
C ASN A 122 -20.60 10.41 -7.71
N VAL A 123 -20.53 9.56 -6.69
CA VAL A 123 -19.56 8.46 -6.64
C VAL A 123 -20.26 7.11 -6.58
N SER A 124 -19.80 6.18 -7.42
CA SER A 124 -20.27 4.79 -7.43
C SER A 124 -19.08 3.83 -7.34
N SER A 125 -18.88 3.25 -6.15
CA SER A 125 -17.93 2.15 -5.90
C SER A 125 -18.67 0.83 -5.78
N ASN A 126 -18.36 -0.11 -6.68
CA ASN A 126 -19.13 -1.33 -6.93
C ASN A 126 -18.72 -2.55 -6.08
N GLY A 127 -18.14 -2.35 -4.89
CA GLY A 127 -17.76 -3.44 -4.01
C GLY A 127 -16.54 -4.23 -4.50
N GLU A 128 -16.40 -5.46 -4.01
CA GLU A 128 -15.31 -6.37 -4.40
C GLU A 128 -15.70 -7.21 -5.62
N ILE A 129 -15.76 -6.59 -6.80
CA ILE A 129 -16.21 -7.28 -8.03
C ILE A 129 -15.35 -8.50 -8.36
N PHE A 130 -14.06 -8.48 -8.05
CA PHE A 130 -13.12 -9.57 -8.28
C PHE A 130 -13.05 -10.59 -7.13
N SER A 131 -13.93 -10.51 -6.13
CA SER A 131 -14.13 -11.61 -5.17
C SER A 131 -14.68 -12.88 -5.84
N ILE A 132 -15.37 -12.72 -6.98
CA ILE A 132 -15.88 -13.82 -7.81
C ILE A 132 -14.75 -14.41 -8.66
N MET A 133 -14.54 -15.74 -8.52
CA MET A 133 -13.42 -16.44 -9.15
C MET A 133 -13.45 -16.35 -10.69
N ASP A 134 -14.64 -16.49 -11.29
CA ASP A 134 -14.80 -16.50 -12.76
C ASP A 134 -14.26 -15.24 -13.43
N ARG A 135 -14.39 -14.08 -12.77
CA ARG A 135 -13.93 -12.78 -13.27
C ARG A 135 -12.41 -12.62 -13.25
N ARG A 136 -11.69 -13.48 -12.50
CA ARG A 136 -10.24 -13.45 -12.35
C ARG A 136 -9.55 -14.77 -12.74
N LYS A 137 -10.22 -15.60 -13.55
CA LYS A 137 -9.65 -16.88 -14.02
C LYS A 137 -8.39 -16.71 -14.85
N ASN A 138 -8.33 -15.64 -15.63
CA ASN A 138 -7.19 -15.27 -16.48
C ASN A 138 -7.27 -13.77 -16.81
N VAL A 139 -6.21 -13.24 -17.45
CA VAL A 139 -6.11 -11.83 -17.82
C VAL A 139 -7.27 -11.37 -18.73
N SER A 140 -7.72 -12.19 -19.68
CA SER A 140 -8.82 -11.81 -20.57
C SER A 140 -10.14 -11.60 -19.81
N SER A 141 -10.46 -12.46 -18.85
CA SER A 141 -11.64 -12.30 -18.00
C SER A 141 -11.55 -11.06 -17.12
N ILE A 142 -10.33 -10.73 -16.66
CA ILE A 142 -10.07 -9.51 -15.88
C ILE A 142 -10.36 -8.28 -16.74
N LEU A 143 -9.72 -8.17 -17.91
CA LEU A 143 -9.86 -7.01 -18.79
C LEU A 143 -11.31 -6.84 -19.26
N GLN A 144 -12.00 -7.93 -19.61
CA GLN A 144 -13.43 -7.89 -19.96
C GLN A 144 -14.29 -7.36 -18.80
N THR A 145 -13.98 -7.73 -17.56
CA THR A 145 -14.70 -7.23 -16.38
C THR A 145 -14.40 -5.74 -16.16
N LEU A 146 -13.15 -5.30 -16.37
CA LEU A 146 -12.79 -3.88 -16.30
C LEU A 146 -13.54 -3.06 -17.35
N ASP A 147 -13.62 -3.56 -18.58
CA ASP A 147 -14.37 -2.91 -19.67
C ASP A 147 -15.84 -2.76 -19.31
N GLN A 148 -16.49 -3.79 -18.76
CA GLN A 148 -17.88 -3.68 -18.30
C GLN A 148 -18.08 -2.57 -17.26
N VAL A 149 -17.13 -2.41 -16.33
CA VAL A 149 -17.23 -1.38 -15.29
C VAL A 149 -16.97 0.01 -15.85
N TYR A 150 -15.91 0.18 -16.63
CA TYR A 150 -15.47 1.49 -17.09
C TYR A 150 -16.19 1.99 -18.35
N ASN A 151 -16.80 1.10 -19.13
CA ASN A 151 -17.81 1.48 -20.12
C ASN A 151 -19.16 1.86 -19.48
N LEU A 152 -19.27 1.79 -18.15
CA LEU A 152 -20.46 2.12 -17.37
C LEU A 152 -21.65 1.17 -17.61
N ASP A 153 -21.37 -0.06 -18.06
CA ASP A 153 -22.34 -1.13 -18.28
C ASP A 153 -22.61 -1.97 -17.01
N TRP A 154 -22.06 -1.54 -15.87
CA TRP A 154 -22.13 -2.26 -14.60
C TRP A 154 -23.23 -1.73 -13.68
N PHE A 155 -24.30 -2.51 -13.55
CA PHE A 155 -25.43 -2.20 -12.68
C PHE A 155 -25.32 -2.93 -11.34
N SER A 156 -25.29 -2.18 -10.24
CA SER A 156 -25.20 -2.74 -8.88
C SER A 156 -26.02 -1.91 -7.89
N SER A 157 -26.07 -2.33 -6.63
CA SER A 157 -26.68 -1.52 -5.56
C SER A 157 -25.93 -0.20 -5.29
N ALA A 158 -24.73 -0.02 -5.85
CA ALA A 158 -24.00 1.24 -5.80
C ALA A 158 -24.45 2.24 -6.87
N SER A 159 -25.19 1.81 -7.90
CA SER A 159 -25.71 2.67 -8.95
C SER A 159 -26.57 3.78 -8.36
N LYS A 160 -26.39 5.00 -8.87
CA LYS A 160 -27.03 6.21 -8.39
C LYS A 160 -28.13 6.65 -9.34
N ASN A 161 -29.10 7.36 -8.77
CA ASN A 161 -30.10 8.10 -9.53
C ASN A 161 -29.50 9.42 -10.06
N GLU A 162 -28.36 9.84 -9.56
CA GLU A 162 -27.61 11.00 -10.04
C GLU A 162 -26.54 10.62 -11.09
N CYS A 163 -26.15 11.58 -11.93
CA CYS A 163 -25.00 11.40 -12.80
C CYS A 163 -23.74 11.11 -11.96
N SER A 164 -23.08 9.99 -12.24
CA SER A 164 -21.81 9.65 -11.61
C SER A 164 -20.68 10.50 -12.20
N ALA A 165 -19.83 11.02 -11.32
CA ALA A 165 -18.61 11.75 -11.63
C ALA A 165 -17.37 10.87 -11.45
N ALA A 166 -17.43 9.89 -10.54
CA ALA A 166 -16.39 8.89 -10.36
C ALA A 166 -16.99 7.50 -10.20
N VAL A 167 -16.41 6.52 -10.90
CA VAL A 167 -16.84 5.12 -10.89
C VAL A 167 -15.65 4.22 -10.64
N GLY A 168 -15.82 3.26 -9.74
CA GLY A 168 -14.77 2.35 -9.36
C GLY A 168 -15.26 1.15 -8.59
N PHE A 169 -14.32 0.47 -7.95
CA PHE A 169 -14.56 -0.74 -7.16
C PHE A 169 -13.36 -0.99 -6.22
N LYS A 170 -13.52 -1.97 -5.32
CA LYS A 170 -12.43 -2.46 -4.46
C LYS A 170 -11.78 -3.71 -5.05
N TRP A 171 -10.46 -3.79 -4.93
CA TRP A 171 -9.69 -4.95 -5.33
C TRP A 171 -8.71 -5.36 -4.24
N MET A 172 -8.90 -6.56 -3.68
CA MET A 172 -7.99 -7.06 -2.66
C MET A 172 -6.75 -7.70 -3.28
N LEU A 173 -5.58 -7.60 -2.61
CA LEU A 173 -4.31 -8.14 -3.13
C LEU A 173 -4.37 -9.63 -3.49
N ASN A 174 -5.20 -10.41 -2.80
CA ASN A 174 -5.39 -11.84 -3.04
C ASN A 174 -6.46 -12.17 -4.11
N GLN A 175 -6.90 -11.18 -4.91
CA GLN A 175 -7.95 -11.35 -5.92
C GLN A 175 -7.42 -11.14 -7.35
N GLY A 176 -6.15 -11.45 -7.62
CA GLY A 176 -5.57 -11.45 -8.97
C GLY A 176 -4.84 -10.16 -9.39
N VAL A 177 -5.00 -9.06 -8.64
CA VAL A 177 -4.33 -7.77 -8.91
C VAL A 177 -2.81 -7.84 -8.78
N MET A 178 -2.29 -8.85 -8.07
CA MET A 178 -0.86 -9.11 -7.94
C MET A 178 -0.31 -9.99 -9.07
N ASP A 179 -1.15 -10.87 -9.63
CA ASP A 179 -0.73 -11.95 -10.53
C ASP A 179 -0.62 -11.45 -11.99
N HIS A 180 -1.54 -10.56 -12.40
CA HIS A 180 -1.61 -9.99 -13.76
C HIS A 180 -1.25 -8.50 -13.78
N HIS A 181 -0.28 -8.10 -12.94
CA HIS A 181 -0.02 -6.69 -12.66
C HIS A 181 0.49 -5.89 -13.88
N ILE A 182 1.14 -6.55 -14.84
CA ILE A 182 1.66 -5.89 -16.04
C ILE A 182 0.50 -5.42 -16.92
N GLU A 183 -0.41 -6.32 -17.27
CA GLU A 183 -1.54 -6.04 -18.15
C GLU A 183 -2.55 -5.12 -17.47
N ILE A 184 -2.79 -5.30 -16.17
CA ILE A 184 -3.66 -4.41 -15.39
C ILE A 184 -3.04 -3.00 -15.30
N GLY A 185 -1.73 -2.89 -15.06
CA GLY A 185 -1.03 -1.60 -15.00
C GLY A 185 -1.06 -0.85 -16.34
N GLN A 186 -0.87 -1.57 -17.45
CA GLN A 186 -1.03 -1.01 -18.80
C GLN A 186 -2.46 -0.53 -19.05
N TYR A 187 -3.46 -1.33 -18.66
CA TYR A 187 -4.87 -0.96 -18.76
C TYR A 187 -5.17 0.32 -17.97
N PHE A 188 -4.76 0.38 -16.70
CA PHE A 188 -4.97 1.57 -15.86
C PHE A 188 -4.32 2.81 -16.44
N THR A 189 -3.13 2.68 -17.01
CA THR A 189 -2.43 3.81 -17.66
C THR A 189 -3.17 4.28 -18.90
N HIS A 190 -3.58 3.35 -19.77
CA HIS A 190 -4.29 3.66 -21.01
C HIS A 190 -5.63 4.36 -20.74
N TRP A 191 -6.40 3.85 -19.78
CA TRP A 191 -7.73 4.36 -19.43
C TRP A 191 -7.71 5.43 -18.33
N ARG A 192 -6.51 5.88 -17.91
CA ARG A 192 -6.32 6.88 -16.85
C ARG A 192 -7.05 6.55 -15.54
N VAL A 193 -7.07 5.28 -15.16
CA VAL A 193 -7.65 4.81 -13.91
C VAL A 193 -6.80 5.29 -12.74
N SER A 194 -7.42 5.97 -11.78
CA SER A 194 -6.77 6.43 -10.56
C SER A 194 -6.75 5.33 -9.49
N VAL A 195 -5.57 5.04 -8.92
CA VAL A 195 -5.41 3.98 -7.94
C VAL A 195 -5.37 4.56 -6.53
N ILE A 196 -6.28 4.11 -5.68
CA ILE A 196 -6.31 4.45 -4.26
C ILE A 196 -5.78 3.24 -3.48
N PHE A 197 -4.57 3.33 -2.98
CA PHE A 197 -4.04 2.34 -2.06
C PHE A 197 -4.57 2.60 -0.66
N LEU A 198 -5.21 1.61 -0.05
CA LEU A 198 -5.67 1.70 1.32
C LEU A 198 -5.16 0.52 2.14
N PHE A 199 -4.25 0.78 3.06
CA PHE A 199 -3.72 -0.25 3.97
C PHE A 199 -4.01 0.09 5.42
N ARG A 200 -3.55 -0.74 6.35
CA ARG A 200 -3.66 -0.48 7.79
C ARG A 200 -2.29 -0.60 8.41
N ARG A 201 -1.81 0.45 9.07
CA ARG A 201 -0.46 0.47 9.66
C ARG A 201 -0.36 -0.56 10.77
N ASN A 202 -1.37 -0.68 11.64
CA ASN A 202 -1.33 -1.65 12.72
C ASN A 202 -1.64 -3.08 12.22
N LEU A 203 -0.59 -3.85 11.93
CA LEU A 203 -0.71 -5.21 11.40
C LEU A 203 -1.21 -6.21 12.46
N LEU A 204 -0.93 -5.97 13.75
CA LEU A 204 -1.44 -6.82 14.84
C LEU A 204 -2.96 -6.67 14.99
N ARG A 205 -3.48 -5.44 15.01
CA ARG A 205 -4.94 -5.17 14.98
C ARG A 205 -5.59 -5.75 13.75
N ARG A 206 -4.94 -5.66 12.58
CA ARG A 206 -5.43 -6.31 11.36
C ARG A 206 -5.53 -7.82 11.56
N LYS A 207 -4.48 -8.47 12.08
CA LYS A 207 -4.44 -9.93 12.31
C LYS A 207 -5.55 -10.38 13.27
N VAL A 208 -5.77 -9.67 14.39
CA VAL A 208 -6.89 -9.92 15.29
C VAL A 208 -8.22 -9.87 14.54
N SER A 209 -8.44 -8.80 13.76
CA SER A 209 -9.68 -8.67 13.00
C SER A 209 -9.85 -9.74 11.92
N VAL A 210 -8.77 -10.24 11.30
CA VAL A 210 -8.81 -11.34 10.33
C VAL A 210 -9.25 -12.62 11.02
N LEU A 211 -8.64 -12.95 12.16
CA LEU A 211 -8.93 -14.18 12.91
C LEU A 211 -10.36 -14.16 13.47
N ALA A 212 -10.79 -13.04 14.07
CA ALA A 212 -12.16 -12.89 14.57
C ALA A 212 -13.20 -13.00 13.45
N ASN A 213 -12.96 -12.36 12.30
CA ASN A 213 -13.85 -12.47 11.15
C ASN A 213 -13.90 -13.91 10.59
N SER A 214 -12.76 -14.62 10.58
CA SER A 214 -12.70 -16.01 10.14
C SER A 214 -13.47 -16.93 11.07
N TYR A 215 -13.38 -16.72 12.37
CA TYR A 215 -14.14 -17.47 13.38
C TYR A 215 -15.65 -17.27 13.19
N ASP A 216 -16.10 -16.02 13.00
CA ASP A 216 -17.52 -15.70 12.84
C ASP A 216 -18.15 -16.33 11.58
N ARG A 217 -17.37 -16.67 10.54
CA ARG A 217 -17.90 -17.41 9.37
C ARG A 217 -18.56 -18.73 9.75
N TYR A 218 -18.04 -19.38 10.79
CA TYR A 218 -18.53 -20.67 11.28
C TYR A 218 -19.40 -20.49 12.52
N ALA A 219 -18.95 -19.68 13.47
CA ALA A 219 -19.65 -19.48 14.73
C ALA A 219 -20.94 -18.67 14.58
N LYS A 220 -21.02 -17.78 13.57
CA LYS A 220 -22.21 -17.02 13.20
C LYS A 220 -22.88 -16.34 14.40
N LEU A 221 -22.08 -15.54 15.11
CA LEU A 221 -22.39 -15.02 16.45
C LEU A 221 -23.60 -14.09 16.48
N LEU A 222 -24.03 -13.58 15.32
CA LEU A 222 -25.21 -12.72 15.18
C LEU A 222 -26.37 -13.51 14.59
N ASN A 223 -27.14 -14.17 15.45
CA ASN A 223 -28.36 -14.89 15.09
C ASN A 223 -28.17 -15.89 13.94
N GLY A 224 -27.08 -16.66 13.94
CA GLY A 224 -26.82 -17.65 12.89
C GLY A 224 -26.39 -17.04 11.54
N THR A 225 -26.05 -15.75 11.52
CA THR A 225 -25.54 -15.05 10.34
C THR A 225 -24.10 -14.58 10.56
N HIS A 226 -23.25 -14.80 9.56
CA HIS A 226 -21.91 -14.20 9.52
C HIS A 226 -22.00 -12.73 9.09
N LYS A 227 -21.37 -11.82 9.83
CA LYS A 227 -21.26 -10.41 9.41
C LYS A 227 -19.82 -9.91 9.46
N SER A 228 -19.33 -9.46 8.31
CA SER A 228 -18.01 -8.82 8.20
C SER A 228 -17.98 -7.37 8.67
N HIS A 229 -19.14 -6.71 8.71
CA HIS A 229 -19.36 -5.32 9.10
C HIS A 229 -20.65 -5.21 9.91
N VAL A 230 -20.71 -4.26 10.84
CA VAL A 230 -21.85 -4.06 11.75
C VAL A 230 -22.30 -2.61 11.72
N HIS A 231 -23.57 -2.40 12.09
CA HIS A 231 -24.21 -1.09 12.08
C HIS A 231 -24.73 -0.66 13.46
N SER A 232 -24.63 -1.52 14.46
CA SER A 232 -25.00 -1.19 15.84
C SER A 232 -23.86 -1.46 16.83
N PRO A 233 -23.76 -0.67 17.92
CA PRO A 233 -22.81 -0.93 18.99
C PRO A 233 -22.99 -2.32 19.63
N GLN A 234 -24.23 -2.82 19.73
CA GLN A 234 -24.54 -4.11 20.33
C GLN A 234 -24.00 -5.28 19.49
N GLU A 235 -24.12 -5.19 18.16
CA GLU A 235 -23.53 -6.17 17.24
C GLU A 235 -21.99 -6.13 17.33
N ALA A 236 -21.39 -4.93 17.38
CA ALA A 236 -19.95 -4.74 17.52
C ALA A 236 -19.42 -5.42 18.80
N VAL A 237 -20.07 -5.16 19.94
CA VAL A 237 -19.73 -5.78 21.23
C VAL A 237 -19.87 -7.30 21.18
N THR A 238 -20.90 -7.82 20.51
CA THR A 238 -21.09 -9.26 20.40
C THR A 238 -19.95 -9.92 19.61
N LEU A 239 -19.57 -9.34 18.47
CA LEU A 239 -18.49 -9.87 17.65
C LEU A 239 -17.11 -9.70 18.31
N SER A 240 -16.87 -8.63 19.05
CA SER A 240 -15.58 -8.37 19.70
C SER A 240 -15.32 -9.25 20.93
N ARG A 241 -16.31 -10.01 21.42
CA ARG A 241 -16.14 -10.93 22.57
C ARG A 241 -15.20 -12.09 22.26
N TYR A 242 -15.11 -12.50 20.99
CA TYR A 242 -14.19 -13.56 20.60
C TYR A 242 -12.76 -13.03 20.60
N LYS A 243 -11.91 -13.65 21.44
CA LYS A 243 -10.48 -13.35 21.52
C LYS A 243 -9.70 -14.47 20.82
N PRO A 244 -9.12 -14.24 19.63
CA PRO A 244 -8.28 -15.23 18.99
C PRO A 244 -7.01 -15.53 19.80
N THR A 245 -6.54 -16.77 19.71
CA THR A 245 -5.16 -17.13 20.03
C THR A 245 -4.31 -16.83 18.79
N ILE A 246 -3.24 -16.05 18.94
CA ILE A 246 -2.31 -15.73 17.86
C ILE A 246 -1.14 -16.73 17.89
N ASN A 247 -0.78 -17.28 16.74
CA ASN A 247 0.41 -18.10 16.61
C ASN A 247 1.67 -17.23 16.67
N SER A 248 2.28 -17.14 17.85
CA SER A 248 3.49 -16.37 18.09
C SER A 248 4.67 -16.80 17.21
N SER A 249 4.79 -18.10 16.91
CA SER A 249 5.91 -18.63 16.13
C SER A 249 5.93 -18.13 14.67
N SER A 250 4.76 -17.83 14.08
CA SER A 250 4.68 -17.30 12.71
C SER A 250 4.49 -15.78 12.64
N LEU A 251 4.22 -15.11 13.77
CA LEU A 251 3.71 -13.73 13.81
C LEU A 251 4.61 -12.72 13.09
N ILE A 252 5.92 -12.79 13.33
CA ILE A 252 6.91 -11.90 12.70
C ILE A 252 6.96 -12.13 11.18
N ASN A 253 6.92 -13.39 10.75
CA ASN A 253 6.94 -13.73 9.33
C ASN A 253 5.64 -13.27 8.63
N ASP A 254 4.49 -13.46 9.28
CA ASP A 254 3.20 -12.97 8.78
C ASP A 254 3.20 -11.45 8.56
N PHE A 255 3.88 -10.69 9.43
CA PHE A 255 4.04 -9.24 9.28
C PHE A 255 4.99 -8.87 8.13
N LYS A 256 6.14 -9.55 8.01
CA LYS A 256 7.07 -9.35 6.90
C LYS A 256 6.44 -9.66 5.55
N GLU A 257 5.68 -10.75 5.44
CA GLU A 257 4.98 -11.12 4.22
C GLU A 257 3.96 -10.06 3.81
N MET A 258 3.23 -9.52 4.79
CA MET A 258 2.28 -8.44 4.55
C MET A 258 2.97 -7.15 4.08
N GLU A 259 4.04 -6.72 4.76
CA GLU A 259 4.80 -5.53 4.35
C GLU A 259 5.40 -5.73 2.96
N SER A 260 5.91 -6.93 2.65
CA SER A 260 6.40 -7.31 1.32
C SER A 260 5.30 -7.24 0.25
N ALA A 261 4.09 -7.73 0.54
CA ALA A 261 2.97 -7.64 -0.39
C ALA A 261 2.56 -6.18 -0.68
N VAL A 262 2.54 -5.32 0.34
CA VAL A 262 2.28 -3.88 0.19
C VAL A 262 3.38 -3.22 -0.64
N PHE A 263 4.65 -3.50 -0.33
CA PHE A 263 5.78 -2.95 -1.09
C PHE A 263 5.73 -3.36 -2.57
N LYS A 264 5.44 -4.62 -2.86
CA LYS A 264 5.32 -5.13 -4.23
C LYS A 264 4.21 -4.44 -5.00
N VAL A 265 3.00 -4.33 -4.44
CA VAL A 265 1.89 -3.72 -5.17
C VAL A 265 2.14 -2.24 -5.45
N LEU A 266 2.72 -1.50 -4.51
CA LEU A 266 3.11 -0.10 -4.73
C LEU A 266 4.15 0.01 -5.83
N THR A 267 5.09 -0.94 -5.91
CA THR A 267 6.10 -0.98 -6.98
C THR A 267 5.47 -1.30 -8.34
N TYR A 268 4.54 -2.26 -8.39
CA TYR A 268 3.92 -2.70 -9.64
C TYR A 268 3.09 -1.62 -10.34
N TYR A 269 2.49 -0.72 -9.57
CA TYR A 269 1.58 0.32 -10.08
C TYR A 269 2.14 1.73 -9.83
N ASN A 270 3.46 1.87 -9.68
CA ASN A 270 4.10 3.16 -9.41
C ASN A 270 3.92 4.19 -10.53
N SER A 271 3.76 3.72 -11.77
CA SER A 271 3.56 4.54 -12.96
C SER A 271 2.10 4.95 -13.17
N THR A 272 1.15 4.33 -12.46
CA THR A 272 -0.25 4.72 -12.50
C THR A 272 -0.47 5.91 -11.57
N ARG A 273 -1.36 6.83 -11.93
CA ARG A 273 -1.78 7.91 -11.02
C ARG A 273 -2.35 7.32 -9.74
N HIS A 274 -1.70 7.56 -8.60
CA HIS A 274 -2.08 6.92 -7.34
C HIS A 274 -1.96 7.82 -6.11
N ILE A 275 -2.69 7.46 -5.06
CA ILE A 275 -2.57 7.99 -3.69
C ILE A 275 -2.43 6.82 -2.72
N VAL A 276 -1.64 7.00 -1.66
CA VAL A 276 -1.44 5.99 -0.61
C VAL A 276 -2.00 6.48 0.70
N LEU A 277 -2.98 5.76 1.22
CA LEU A 277 -3.66 6.04 2.46
C LEU A 277 -3.56 4.85 3.40
N TYR A 278 -3.65 5.16 4.69
CA TYR A 278 -3.82 4.15 5.71
C TYR A 278 -5.11 4.39 6.47
N TYR A 279 -5.69 3.32 7.01
CA TYR A 279 -6.88 3.35 7.85
C TYR A 279 -6.80 4.43 8.94
N GLU A 280 -5.63 4.55 9.56
CA GLU A 280 -5.37 5.51 10.63
C GLU A 280 -5.41 6.97 10.14
N ASP A 281 -5.17 7.23 8.86
CA ASP A 281 -5.29 8.56 8.25
C ASP A 281 -6.75 8.91 7.98
N LEU A 282 -7.57 7.94 7.57
CA LEU A 282 -9.01 8.12 7.32
C LEU A 282 -9.81 8.52 8.56
N MET A 283 -9.24 8.32 9.76
CA MET A 283 -9.82 8.82 11.02
C MET A 283 -9.72 10.35 11.13
N LYS A 284 -8.96 11.01 10.24
CA LYS A 284 -8.77 12.45 10.18
C LYS A 284 -9.52 13.00 8.96
N ASN A 285 -10.32 14.04 9.16
CA ASN A 285 -11.19 14.60 8.10
C ASN A 285 -10.42 15.03 6.83
N TRP A 286 -9.16 15.48 6.96
CA TRP A 286 -8.37 15.93 5.82
C TRP A 286 -8.11 14.81 4.80
N ALA A 287 -7.96 13.56 5.22
CA ALA A 287 -7.65 12.45 4.31
C ALA A 287 -8.84 12.14 3.39
N LEU A 288 -10.08 12.31 3.87
CA LEU A 288 -11.28 12.14 3.04
C LEU A 288 -11.45 13.30 2.04
N ASN A 289 -11.04 14.51 2.41
CA ASN A 289 -11.03 15.65 1.50
C ASN A 289 -9.99 15.47 0.40
N GLU A 290 -8.79 14.99 0.77
CA GLU A 290 -7.71 14.70 -0.18
C GLU A 290 -8.11 13.65 -1.21
N VAL A 291 -8.87 12.61 -0.82
CA VAL A 291 -9.39 11.63 -1.79
C VAL A 291 -10.40 12.26 -2.75
N GLN A 292 -11.30 13.10 -2.25
CA GLN A 292 -12.28 13.77 -3.11
C GLN A 292 -11.57 14.68 -4.11
N GLU A 293 -10.58 15.46 -3.67
CA GLU A 293 -9.75 16.28 -4.55
C GLU A 293 -8.94 15.43 -5.53
N PHE A 294 -8.36 14.32 -5.07
CA PHE A 294 -7.64 13.37 -5.92
C PHE A 294 -8.54 12.76 -7.01
N LEU A 295 -9.84 12.65 -6.79
CA LEU A 295 -10.80 12.19 -7.80
C LEU A 295 -11.45 13.33 -8.60
N ASP A 296 -10.95 14.56 -8.45
CA ASP A 296 -11.52 15.78 -9.06
C ASP A 296 -13.00 16.01 -8.68
N LEU A 297 -13.37 15.66 -7.46
CA LEU A 297 -14.73 15.79 -6.94
C LEU A 297 -14.88 17.03 -6.04
N PRO A 298 -16.07 17.67 -6.03
CA PRO A 298 -16.37 18.67 -5.02
C PRO A 298 -16.37 18.04 -3.64
N THR A 299 -15.71 18.68 -2.67
CA THR A 299 -15.69 18.19 -1.29
C THR A 299 -17.10 18.20 -0.69
N LYS A 300 -17.50 17.05 -0.13
CA LYS A 300 -18.72 16.84 0.64
C LYS A 300 -18.40 16.17 1.96
N ASP A 301 -19.31 16.33 2.91
CA ASP A 301 -19.30 15.57 4.15
C ASP A 301 -19.70 14.12 3.86
N LEU A 302 -18.74 13.21 4.00
CA LEU A 302 -18.95 11.80 3.79
C LEU A 302 -19.43 11.12 5.07
N THR A 303 -20.40 10.21 4.96
CA THR A 303 -21.01 9.54 6.10
C THR A 303 -21.05 8.04 5.91
N SER A 304 -21.00 7.30 7.02
CA SER A 304 -21.07 5.84 7.01
C SER A 304 -21.84 5.35 8.23
N ARG A 305 -22.63 4.30 8.03
CA ARG A 305 -23.31 3.58 9.12
C ARG A 305 -22.48 2.45 9.71
N GLN A 306 -21.31 2.13 9.14
CA GLN A 306 -20.48 1.05 9.68
C GLN A 306 -19.76 1.49 10.96
N ILE A 307 -19.67 0.58 11.92
CA ILE A 307 -19.02 0.80 13.21
C ILE A 307 -17.79 -0.11 13.34
N LYS A 308 -16.72 0.39 13.97
CA LYS A 308 -15.51 -0.38 14.29
C LYS A 308 -15.84 -1.46 15.31
N ILE A 309 -15.57 -2.73 14.98
CA ILE A 309 -15.85 -3.88 15.85
C ILE A 309 -14.88 -3.93 17.05
N HIS A 310 -13.58 -3.85 16.80
CA HIS A 310 -12.55 -3.95 17.84
C HIS A 310 -12.06 -2.54 18.21
N SER A 311 -12.52 -2.04 19.35
CA SER A 311 -12.14 -0.75 19.93
C SER A 311 -11.43 -0.96 21.27
N GLY A 312 -10.56 -0.03 21.66
CA GLY A 312 -9.79 -0.12 22.90
C GLY A 312 -8.46 -0.92 22.77
N PRO A 313 -7.84 -1.25 23.92
CA PRO A 313 -6.55 -1.92 23.99
C PRO A 313 -6.54 -3.30 23.31
N LEU A 314 -5.44 -3.64 22.62
CA LEU A 314 -5.28 -4.94 21.97
C LEU A 314 -5.28 -6.13 22.94
N SER A 315 -4.81 -5.91 24.18
CA SER A 315 -4.85 -6.90 25.26
C SER A 315 -6.24 -7.45 25.51
N ASP A 316 -7.28 -6.63 25.29
CA ASP A 316 -8.66 -7.03 25.51
C ASP A 316 -9.18 -7.94 24.40
N HIS A 317 -8.49 -8.00 23.26
CA HIS A 317 -8.92 -8.71 22.06
C HIS A 317 -8.04 -9.93 21.70
N ILE A 318 -7.05 -10.28 22.53
CA ILE A 318 -6.12 -11.39 22.27
C ILE A 318 -6.10 -12.34 23.45
N LYS A 319 -6.29 -13.65 23.21
CA LYS A 319 -6.36 -14.65 24.28
C LYS A 319 -5.00 -14.90 24.95
N ASN A 320 -3.94 -15.00 24.16
CA ASN A 320 -2.57 -15.26 24.61
C ASN A 320 -1.70 -14.00 24.55
N TRP A 321 -2.20 -12.90 25.13
CA TRP A 321 -1.57 -11.58 25.05
C TRP A 321 -0.09 -11.57 25.48
N ASN A 322 0.25 -12.25 26.58
CA ASN A 322 1.62 -12.29 27.11
C ASN A 322 2.61 -12.93 26.11
N ASP A 323 2.18 -13.96 25.38
CA ASP A 323 3.03 -14.60 24.37
C ASP A 323 3.27 -13.68 23.19
N VAL A 324 2.24 -12.93 22.78
CA VAL A 324 2.33 -11.94 21.70
C VAL A 324 3.26 -10.79 22.12
N LEU A 325 3.09 -10.27 23.33
CA LEU A 325 3.95 -9.23 23.89
C LEU A 325 5.42 -9.67 23.87
N LYS A 326 5.71 -10.85 24.43
CA LYS A 326 7.07 -11.42 24.44
C LYS A 326 7.66 -11.64 23.04
N THR A 327 6.82 -11.98 22.07
CA THR A 327 7.26 -12.21 20.68
C THR A 327 7.63 -10.93 19.96
N LEU A 328 6.93 -9.83 20.28
CA LEU A 328 7.11 -8.54 19.61
C LEU A 328 8.10 -7.63 20.35
N ASP A 329 8.34 -7.86 21.63
CA ASP A 329 9.29 -7.15 22.48
C ASP A 329 10.69 -7.08 21.83
N GLY A 330 11.24 -5.87 21.73
CA GLY A 330 12.56 -5.63 21.12
C GLY A 330 12.61 -5.78 19.59
N THR A 331 11.47 -6.03 18.93
CA THR A 331 11.39 -6.09 17.46
C THR A 331 10.90 -4.77 16.87
N SER A 332 11.08 -4.57 15.56
CA SER A 332 10.49 -3.43 14.85
C SER A 332 8.96 -3.39 14.87
N TYR A 333 8.32 -4.49 15.27
CA TYR A 333 6.87 -4.66 15.31
C TYR A 333 6.26 -4.40 16.70
N GLU A 334 7.08 -4.16 17.72
CA GLU A 334 6.64 -3.78 19.06
C GLU A 334 5.70 -2.55 19.03
N ARG A 335 5.96 -1.61 18.12
CA ARG A 335 5.12 -0.43 17.87
C ARG A 335 3.62 -0.74 17.68
N PHE A 336 3.27 -1.93 17.19
CA PHE A 336 1.87 -2.32 16.96
C PHE A 336 1.11 -2.63 18.24
N ILE A 337 1.80 -2.81 19.37
CA ILE A 337 1.21 -3.02 20.69
C ILE A 337 0.52 -1.75 21.19
N HIS A 338 1.16 -0.60 20.93
CA HIS A 338 0.74 0.71 21.46
C HIS A 338 -0.04 1.56 20.47
N ALA A 339 0.12 1.33 19.16
CA ALA A 339 -0.58 2.08 18.13
C ALA A 339 -2.07 1.69 18.03
N ASP A 340 -2.95 2.66 17.74
CA ASP A 340 -4.37 2.42 17.46
C ASP A 340 -4.70 2.30 15.96
#